data_AF-D8EZT7-F1
#
_entry.id   AF-D8EZT7-F1
#
_cell.length_a   1.000
_cell.length_b   1.000
_cell.length_c   1.000
_cell.angle_alpha   90.00
_cell.angle_beta   90.00
_cell.angle_gamma   90.00
#
_symmetry.space_group_name_H-M   'P 1'
#
loop_
_entity.id
_entity.type
_entity.pdbx_description
1 polymer ?
#
loop_
_entity_poly.entity_id
_entity_poly.type
_entity_poly.pdbx_seq_one_letter_code
_entity_poly.pdbx_strand_id
1 'polypeptide(L)'
;MASKDKESRLAQMSYWEEQLNQQLARLAENGISSEKIAKDTEVKKIRAKMRETRNRLAVIEEKEKKLAEMAKAKAEKAAKPKEPKKKKKQAEEEQTESKRQQKKKKKKEKKNKA
;
A
#
# COMPACT_ATOMS: atom_id res chain seq x y z
N MET A 1 1.10 12.01 -15.43
CA MET A 1 -0.13 11.20 -15.29
C MET A 1 0.21 9.89 -14.59
N ALA A 2 0.07 9.83 -13.27
CA ALA A 2 0.35 8.62 -12.49
C ALA A 2 -0.98 8.01 -12.03
N SER A 3 -1.70 7.36 -12.94
CA SER A 3 -2.79 6.48 -12.53
C SER A 3 -2.22 5.37 -11.63
N LYS A 4 -2.92 5.10 -10.53
CA LYS A 4 -2.55 4.05 -9.56
C LYS A 4 -3.19 2.70 -9.91
N ASP A 5 -4.04 2.69 -10.94
CA ASP A 5 -4.91 1.57 -11.26
C ASP A 5 -4.21 0.56 -12.17
N LYS A 6 -4.41 -0.72 -11.87
CA LYS A 6 -3.81 -1.85 -12.57
C LYS A 6 -4.19 -1.87 -14.05
N GLU A 7 -5.46 -1.65 -14.36
CA GLU A 7 -6.00 -1.64 -15.72
C GLU A 7 -5.35 -0.57 -16.60
N SER A 8 -5.17 0.64 -16.06
CA SER A 8 -4.50 1.72 -16.77
C SER A 8 -3.03 1.39 -17.08
N ARG A 9 -2.36 0.65 -16.17
CA ARG A 9 -0.99 0.18 -16.41
C ARG A 9 -0.92 -0.94 -17.43
N LEU A 10 -1.91 -1.83 -17.46
CA LEU A 10 -2.02 -2.86 -18.50
C LEU A 10 -2.25 -2.24 -19.88
N ALA A 11 -3.16 -1.28 -20.00
CA ALA A 11 -3.40 -0.55 -21.24
C ALA A 11 -2.14 0.20 -21.72
N GLN A 12 -1.39 0.83 -20.80
CA GLN A 12 -0.09 1.43 -21.13
C GLN A 12 0.91 0.39 -21.65
N MET A 13 0.93 -0.82 -21.08
CA MET A 13 1.81 -1.89 -21.52
C MET A 13 1.47 -2.32 -22.94
N SER A 14 0.19 -2.56 -23.25
CA SER A 14 -0.28 -2.90 -24.59
C SER A 14 0.06 -1.82 -25.61
N TYR A 15 -0.14 -0.54 -25.27
CA TYR A 15 0.25 0.58 -26.12
C TYR A 15 1.76 0.58 -26.44
N TRP A 16 2.62 0.35 -25.45
CA TRP A 16 4.06 0.29 -25.69
C TRP A 16 4.47 -0.94 -26.51
N GLU A 17 3.77 -2.06 -26.36
CA GLU A 17 3.99 -3.27 -27.16
C GLU A 17 3.62 -3.05 -28.63
N GLU A 18 2.48 -2.42 -28.90
CA GLU A 18 2.08 -2.03 -30.25
C GLU A 18 3.09 -1.07 -30.89
N GLN A 19 3.52 -0.04 -30.15
CA GLN A 19 4.54 0.90 -30.61
C GLN A 19 5.87 0.21 -30.90
N LEU A 20 6.28 -0.74 -30.06
CA LEU A 20 7.50 -1.52 -30.29
C LEU A 20 7.39 -2.32 -31.60
N ASN A 21 6.27 -2.99 -31.82
CA ASN A 21 6.05 -3.79 -33.02
C ASN A 21 6.03 -2.93 -34.29
N GLN A 22 5.37 -1.77 -34.25
CA GLN A 22 5.38 -0.82 -35.36
C GLN A 22 6.80 -0.35 -35.70
N GLN A 23 7.61 -0.03 -34.70
CA GLN A 23 8.99 0.40 -34.94
C GLN A 23 9.87 -0.74 -35.46
N LEU A 24 9.71 -1.96 -34.92
CA LEU A 24 10.44 -3.12 -35.43
C LEU A 24 10.08 -3.42 -36.89
N ALA A 25 8.80 -3.31 -37.27
CA ALA A 25 8.36 -3.49 -38.64
C ALA A 25 8.99 -2.44 -39.57
N ARG A 26 8.94 -1.15 -39.20
CA ARG A 26 9.58 -0.06 -39.98
C ARG A 26 11.08 -0.26 -40.13
N LEU A 27 11.77 -0.67 -39.06
CA LEU A 27 13.22 -0.90 -39.13
C LEU A 27 13.57 -2.12 -39.99
N ALA A 28 12.72 -3.15 -39.99
CA ALA A 28 12.85 -4.31 -40.86
C ALA A 28 12.60 -3.97 -42.34
N GLU A 29 11.57 -3.16 -42.64
CA GLU A 29 11.31 -2.63 -43.99
C GLU A 29 12.50 -1.81 -44.54
N ASN A 30 13.17 -1.06 -43.66
CA ASN A 30 14.37 -0.31 -44.00
C ASN A 30 15.65 -1.18 -44.10
N GLY A 31 15.54 -2.50 -43.97
CA GLY A 31 16.67 -3.42 -44.10
C GLY A 31 17.73 -3.29 -43.00
N ILE A 32 17.37 -2.74 -41.83
CA ILE A 32 18.30 -2.52 -40.73
C ILE A 32 18.57 -3.86 -40.03
N SER A 33 19.84 -4.19 -39.83
CA SER A 33 20.23 -5.43 -39.15
C SER A 33 19.76 -5.44 -37.69
N SER A 34 19.43 -6.62 -37.16
CA SER A 34 18.96 -6.83 -35.78
C SER A 34 19.89 -6.23 -34.72
N GLU A 35 21.21 -6.24 -34.95
CA GLU A 35 22.21 -5.63 -34.08
C GLU A 35 22.06 -4.10 -34.00
N LYS A 36 21.77 -3.45 -35.14
CA LYS A 36 21.53 -2.02 -35.20
C LYS A 36 20.17 -1.66 -34.60
N ILE A 37 19.15 -2.48 -34.83
CA ILE A 37 17.83 -2.35 -34.19
C ILE A 37 17.94 -2.43 -32.65
N ALA A 38 18.77 -3.33 -32.13
CA ALA A 38 18.99 -3.43 -30.68
C ALA A 38 19.68 -2.19 -30.09
N LYS A 39 20.48 -1.48 -30.91
CA LYS A 39 21.16 -0.25 -30.53
C LYS A 39 20.29 1.00 -30.70
N ASP A 40 19.20 0.92 -31.46
CA ASP A 40 18.28 2.00 -31.72
C ASP A 40 17.72 2.65 -30.44
N THR A 41 17.72 3.98 -30.43
CA THR A 41 17.35 4.77 -29.25
C THR A 41 15.86 4.70 -28.94
N GLU A 42 15.00 4.64 -29.96
CA GLU A 42 13.54 4.57 -29.77
C GLU A 42 13.15 3.19 -29.25
N VAL A 43 13.70 2.12 -29.83
CA VAL A 43 13.51 0.75 -29.36
C VAL A 43 13.96 0.60 -27.91
N LYS A 44 15.12 1.14 -27.55
CA LYS A 44 15.60 1.15 -26.15
C LYS A 44 14.66 1.90 -25.22
N LYS A 45 14.19 3.08 -25.62
CA LYS A 45 13.25 3.89 -24.84
C LYS A 45 11.92 3.17 -24.60
N ILE A 46 11.37 2.53 -25.63
CA ILE A 46 10.11 1.77 -25.52
C ILE A 46 10.31 0.58 -24.58
N ARG A 47 11.38 -0.19 -24.75
CA ARG A 47 11.70 -1.31 -23.84
C ARG A 47 11.90 -0.86 -22.39
N ALA A 48 12.54 0.29 -22.17
CA ALA A 48 12.69 0.87 -20.84
C ALA A 48 11.33 1.18 -20.20
N LYS A 49 10.42 1.83 -20.93
CA LYS A 49 9.06 2.12 -20.46
C LYS A 49 8.25 0.86 -20.17
N MET A 50 8.41 -0.20 -20.97
CA MET A 50 7.79 -1.50 -20.67
C MET A 50 8.30 -2.08 -19.35
N ARG A 51 9.62 -2.05 -19.10
CA ARG A 51 10.21 -2.51 -17.84
C ARG A 51 9.68 -1.70 -16.65
N GLU A 52 9.63 -0.38 -16.76
CA GLU A 52 9.05 0.48 -15.72
C GLU A 52 7.58 0.13 -15.42
N THR A 53 6.79 -0.11 -16.47
CA THR A 53 5.38 -0.45 -16.34
C THR A 53 5.18 -1.80 -15.68
N ARG A 54 5.99 -2.81 -16.04
CA ARG A 54 6.03 -4.13 -15.39
C ARG A 54 6.41 -4.04 -13.92
N ASN A 55 7.43 -3.25 -13.59
CA ASN A 55 7.84 -3.04 -12.19
C ASN A 55 6.70 -2.41 -11.37
N ARG A 56 5.97 -1.46 -11.96
CA ARG A 56 4.79 -0.86 -11.28
C ARG A 56 3.65 -1.86 -11.10
N LEU A 57 3.38 -2.72 -12.09
CA LEU A 57 2.39 -3.79 -11.98
C LEU A 57 2.76 -4.77 -10.85
N ALA A 58 4.02 -5.20 -10.78
CA ALA A 58 4.50 -6.08 -9.71
C ALA A 58 4.28 -5.46 -8.32
N VAL A 59 4.57 -4.16 -8.15
CA VAL A 59 4.33 -3.46 -6.88
C VAL A 59 2.83 -3.38 -6.53
N ILE A 60 1.95 -3.23 -7.52
CA ILE A 60 0.50 -3.26 -7.29
C ILE A 60 0.08 -4.66 -6.82
N GLU A 61 0.56 -5.71 -7.48
CA GLU A 61 0.24 -7.10 -7.12
C GLU A 61 0.75 -7.48 -5.73
N GLU A 62 1.95 -7.04 -5.34
CA GLU A 62 2.45 -7.23 -3.98
C GLU A 62 1.57 -6.55 -2.94
N LYS A 63 1.05 -5.35 -3.24
CA LYS A 63 0.12 -4.65 -2.35
C LYS A 63 -1.21 -5.38 -2.25
N GLU A 64 -1.75 -5.86 -3.37
CA GLU A 64 -2.98 -6.67 -3.40
C GLU A 64 -2.83 -7.94 -2.54
N LYS A 65 -1.70 -8.65 -2.65
CA LYS A 65 -1.39 -9.83 -1.81
C LYS A 65 -1.35 -9.48 -0.32
N LYS A 66 -0.63 -8.43 0.07
CA LYS A 66 -0.55 -7.98 1.47
C LYS A 66 -1.92 -7.58 2.03
N LEU A 67 -2.76 -6.94 1.22
CA LEU A 67 -4.14 -6.60 1.61
C LEU A 67 -4.99 -7.85 1.80
N ALA A 68 -4.88 -8.84 0.91
CA ALA A 68 -5.59 -10.11 1.04
C ALA A 68 -5.16 -10.89 2.30
N GLU A 69 -3.86 -10.94 2.60
CA GLU A 69 -3.33 -11.54 3.83
C GLU A 69 -3.87 -10.81 5.09
N MET A 70 -3.84 -9.48 5.08
CA MET A 70 -4.38 -8.69 6.19
C MET A 70 -5.89 -8.92 6.36
N ALA A 71 -6.65 -9.05 5.27
CA ALA A 71 -8.08 -9.34 5.31
C ALA A 71 -8.35 -10.73 5.90
N LYS A 72 -7.58 -11.75 5.51
CA LYS A 72 -7.65 -13.10 6.11
C LYS A 72 -7.34 -13.07 7.61
N ALA A 73 -6.25 -12.42 8.00
CA ALA A 73 -5.89 -12.30 9.42
C ALA A 73 -6.95 -11.55 10.24
N LYS A 74 -7.62 -10.55 9.66
CA LYS A 74 -8.76 -9.86 10.30
C LYS A 74 -9.98 -10.77 10.41
N ALA A 75 -10.30 -11.53 9.37
CA ALA A 75 -11.41 -12.46 9.37
C ALA A 75 -11.20 -13.58 10.41
N GLU A 76 -10.00 -14.15 10.49
CA GLU A 76 -9.65 -15.16 11.51
C GLU A 76 -9.76 -14.60 12.94
N LYS A 77 -9.30 -13.36 13.16
CA LYS A 77 -9.44 -12.68 14.47
C LYS A 77 -10.90 -12.37 14.82
N ALA A 78 -11.73 -12.05 13.82
CA ALA A 78 -13.15 -11.79 14.01
C ALA A 78 -13.98 -13.06 14.22
N ALA A 79 -13.55 -14.19 13.62
CA ALA A 79 -14.19 -15.49 13.74
C ALA A 79 -13.84 -16.21 15.06
N LYS A 80 -12.74 -15.81 15.74
CA LYS A 80 -12.47 -16.27 17.10
C LYS A 80 -13.54 -15.66 18.03
N PRO A 81 -14.38 -16.49 18.68
CA PRO A 81 -15.35 -15.97 19.63
C PRO A 81 -14.60 -15.18 20.70
N LYS A 82 -15.01 -13.93 20.92
CA LYS A 82 -14.51 -13.14 22.04
C LYS A 82 -14.80 -13.95 23.29
N GLU A 83 -13.77 -14.49 23.93
CA GLU A 83 -13.92 -15.15 25.22
C GLU A 83 -14.71 -14.19 26.12
N PRO A 84 -15.80 -14.66 26.75
CA PRO A 84 -16.59 -13.79 27.60
C PRO A 84 -15.65 -13.27 28.68
N LYS A 85 -15.51 -11.94 28.79
CA LYS A 85 -14.77 -11.25 29.84
C LYS A 85 -15.33 -11.66 31.20
N LYS A 86 -14.91 -12.81 31.72
CA LYS A 86 -15.10 -13.17 33.12
C LYS A 86 -14.05 -12.38 33.90
N LYS A 87 -14.58 -11.46 34.71
CA LYS A 87 -13.91 -10.76 35.82
C LYS A 87 -12.95 -9.62 35.44
N LYS A 88 -13.51 -8.42 35.21
CA LYS A 88 -12.80 -7.16 35.51
C LYS A 88 -13.73 -6.05 36.03
N LYS A 89 -14.86 -6.41 36.66
CA LYS A 89 -15.77 -5.46 37.32
C LYS A 89 -15.37 -5.08 38.76
N GLN A 90 -14.17 -5.43 39.24
CA GLN A 90 -13.75 -5.14 40.62
C GLN A 90 -12.35 -4.50 40.74
N ALA A 91 -11.71 -4.11 39.64
CA ALA A 91 -10.41 -3.43 39.68
C ALA A 91 -10.44 -2.02 39.07
N GLU A 92 -11.62 -1.49 38.73
CA GLU A 92 -11.79 -0.19 38.06
C GLU A 92 -12.25 0.94 39.02
N GLU A 93 -12.56 0.62 40.28
CA GLU A 93 -13.01 1.62 41.27
C GLU A 93 -11.90 2.21 42.15
N GLU A 94 -10.70 1.61 42.22
CA GLU A 94 -9.64 2.10 43.13
C GLU A 94 -8.42 2.76 42.46
N GLN A 95 -8.33 2.80 41.13
CA GLN A 95 -7.16 3.41 40.43
C GLN A 95 -7.44 4.70 39.65
N THR A 96 -8.62 5.33 39.84
CA THR A 96 -8.99 6.54 39.08
C THR A 96 -8.98 7.84 39.88
N GLU A 97 -8.16 7.96 40.92
CA GLU A 97 -7.80 9.30 41.43
C GLU A 97 -6.47 9.78 40.84
N SER A 98 -6.56 10.51 39.74
CA SER A 98 -5.42 11.26 39.19
C SER A 98 -4.83 12.18 40.28
N LYS A 99 -3.49 12.30 40.35
CA LYS A 99 -2.76 13.27 41.21
C LYS A 99 -3.38 14.68 41.18
N ARG A 100 -4.01 15.06 40.06
CA ARG A 100 -4.70 16.35 39.89
C ARG A 100 -5.97 16.47 40.74
N GLN A 101 -6.74 15.40 40.90
CA GLN A 101 -7.96 15.37 41.72
C GLN A 101 -7.61 15.37 43.22
N GLN A 102 -6.56 14.64 43.63
CA GLN A 102 -6.06 14.66 45.00
C GLN A 102 -5.55 16.05 45.43
N LYS A 103 -4.85 16.77 44.53
CA LYS A 103 -4.38 18.15 44.78
C LYS A 103 -5.55 19.14 44.89
N LYS A 104 -6.64 18.91 44.16
CA LYS A 104 -7.86 19.75 44.20
C LYS A 104 -8.66 19.52 45.49
N LYS A 105 -8.74 18.28 45.99
CA LYS A 105 -9.35 17.94 47.29
C LYS A 105 -8.55 18.55 48.45
N LYS A 106 -7.22 18.40 48.49
CA LYS A 106 -6.36 19.03 49.51
C LYS A 106 -6.45 20.56 49.53
N LYS A 107 -6.64 21.21 48.37
CA LYS A 107 -6.80 22.67 48.30
C LYS A 107 -8.18 23.13 48.81
N LYS A 108 -9.23 22.31 48.66
CA LYS A 108 -10.56 22.59 49.23
C LYS A 108 -10.61 22.37 50.73
N GLU A 109 -9.98 21.31 51.25
CA GLU A 109 -9.92 21.06 52.70
C GLU A 109 -9.13 22.13 53.46
N LYS A 110 -8.02 22.63 52.90
CA LYS A 110 -7.28 23.76 53.49
C LYS A 110 -8.07 25.07 53.49
N LYS A 111 -9.09 25.21 52.65
CA LYS A 111 -9.91 26.43 52.54
C LYS A 111 -11.14 26.41 53.45
N ASN A 112 -11.54 25.24 53.95
CA ASN A 112 -12.65 25.06 54.88
C ASN A 112 -12.21 24.89 56.35
N LYS A 113 -10.89 24.91 56.62
CA LYS A 113 -10.31 24.86 57.98
C LYS A 113 -9.68 26.20 58.41
N ALA A 114 -9.92 27.27 57.66
CA ALA A 114 -9.64 28.65 58.02
C ALA A 114 -10.97 29.41 58.06
#